data_AF-A0A9E1PXS5-F1
#
_entry.id   AF-A0A9E1PXS5-F1
#
_cell.length_a   1.000
_cell.length_b   1.000
_cell.length_c   1.000
_cell.angle_alpha   90.00
_cell.angle_beta   90.00
_cell.angle_gamma   90.00
#
_symmetry.space_group_name_H-M   'P 1'
#
loop_
_entity.id
_entity.type
_entity.pdbx_description
1 polymer ?
#
loop_
_entity_poly.entity_id
_entity_poly.type
_entity_poly.pdbx_seq_one_letter_code
_entity_poly.pdbx_strand_id
1 'polypeptide(L)'
;MMKDVEAVHIDTYAVAKGVMATAPSRITVRLKDGREACEETRYPKGQHEAPMTGAEIEDKFRRQFSAYRDDAAATAMIDLIGRLETVDDVEAIFAAFG
;
A
#
# COMPACT_ATOMS: atom_id res chain seq x y z
N MET A 1 6.79 24.02 3.10
CA MET A 1 7.04 22.91 4.03
C MET A 1 8.49 22.44 4.00
N MET A 2 9.06 21.95 2.88
CA MET A 2 10.49 21.53 2.86
C MET A 2 11.52 22.66 3.10
N LYS A 3 11.15 23.93 2.94
CA LYS A 3 12.05 25.08 3.16
C LYS A 3 12.38 25.35 4.62
N ASP A 4 11.57 24.84 5.55
CA ASP A 4 11.67 25.09 6.99
C ASP A 4 12.36 23.95 7.75
N VAL A 5 12.73 22.88 7.03
CA VAL A 5 13.43 21.72 7.56
C VAL A 5 14.93 22.02 7.65
N GLU A 6 15.53 21.71 8.79
CA GLU A 6 16.97 21.76 9.01
C GLU A 6 17.58 20.37 8.82
N ALA A 7 16.97 19.33 9.39
CA ALA A 7 17.45 17.95 9.31
C ALA A 7 16.30 16.95 9.31
N VAL A 8 16.53 15.81 8.65
CA VAL A 8 15.65 14.63 8.72
C VAL A 8 16.51 13.45 9.17
N HIS A 9 16.07 12.80 10.24
CA HIS A 9 16.65 11.56 10.73
C HIS A 9 15.69 10.40 10.47
N ILE A 10 16.20 9.31 9.92
CA ILE A 10 15.43 8.10 9.64
C ILE A 10 16.09 6.97 10.42
N ASP A 11 15.39 6.46 11.43
CA ASP A 11 15.78 5.27 12.15
C ASP A 11 15.25 4.05 11.39
N THR A 12 16.11 3.44 10.57
CA THR A 12 15.86 2.09 10.07
C THR A 12 16.33 1.09 11.11
N TYR A 13 15.39 0.50 11.85
CA TYR A 13 15.71 -0.60 12.76
C TYR A 13 16.26 -1.77 11.94
N ALA A 14 17.50 -2.18 12.24
CA ALA A 14 18.12 -3.32 11.59
C ALA A 14 17.22 -4.56 11.77
N VAL A 15 16.79 -5.13 10.64
CA VAL A 15 16.04 -6.39 10.62
C VAL A 15 16.98 -7.45 11.16
N ALA A 16 16.82 -7.81 12.44
CA ALA A 16 17.56 -8.92 13.02
C ALA A 16 17.32 -10.14 12.13
N LYS A 17 18.43 -10.74 11.68
CA LYS A 17 18.50 -11.83 10.70
C LYS A 17 17.32 -12.79 10.82
N GLY A 18 16.42 -12.76 9.83
CA GLY A 18 15.50 -13.86 9.54
C GLY A 18 14.02 -13.64 9.81
N VAL A 19 13.58 -12.49 10.34
CA VAL A 19 12.14 -12.22 10.48
C VAL A 19 11.80 -10.83 9.94
N MET A 20 11.09 -10.77 8.81
CA MET A 20 10.53 -9.54 8.22
C MET A 20 9.36 -8.95 9.04
N ALA A 21 9.30 -9.17 10.35
CA ALA A 21 8.03 -9.03 11.08
C ALA A 21 7.62 -7.60 11.39
N THR A 22 8.50 -6.59 11.31
CA THR A 22 8.08 -5.24 11.76
C THR A 22 8.66 -4.10 10.95
N ALA A 23 9.92 -4.18 10.46
CA ALA A 23 10.64 -3.10 9.76
C ALA A 23 10.11 -1.67 10.08
N PRO A 24 10.06 -1.27 11.38
CA PRO A 24 9.45 -0.02 11.76
C PRO A 24 10.19 1.12 11.07
N SER A 25 9.46 2.16 10.70
CA SER A 25 10.05 3.39 10.18
C SER A 25 9.74 4.51 11.15
N ARG A 26 10.78 5.09 11.75
CA ARG A 26 10.67 6.30 12.56
C ARG A 26 11.38 7.44 11.85
N ILE A 27 10.66 8.55 11.68
CA ILE A 27 11.17 9.76 11.05
C ILE A 27 11.11 10.88 12.08
N THR A 28 12.26 11.52 12.31
CA THR A 28 12.36 12.73 13.12
C THR A 28 12.76 13.90 12.22
N VAL A 29 11.93 14.94 12.19
CA VAL A 29 12.17 16.18 11.43
C VAL A 29 12.51 17.29 12.42
N ARG A 30 13.69 17.88 12.27
CA ARG A 30 14.07 19.12 12.97
C ARG A 30 13.84 20.31 12.06
N LEU A 31 13.11 21.30 12.54
CA LEU A 31 12.86 22.57 11.86
C LEU A 31 13.97 23.58 12.19
N LYS A 32 14.15 24.57 11.32
CA LYS A 32 15.16 25.64 11.49
C LYS A 32 14.96 26.51 12.73
N ASP A 33 13.74 26.54 13.27
CA ASP A 33 13.42 27.23 14.52
C ASP A 33 13.71 26.39 15.78
N GLY A 34 14.28 25.20 15.60
CA GLY A 34 14.65 24.28 16.68
C GLY A 34 13.54 23.34 17.12
N ARG A 35 12.31 23.44 16.60
CA ARG A 35 11.25 22.47 16.90
C ARG A 35 11.53 21.13 16.25
N GLU A 36 11.10 20.06 16.91
CA GLU A 36 11.19 18.69 16.39
C GLU A 36 9.80 18.04 16.32
N ALA A 37 9.57 17.24 15.28
CA ALA A 37 8.43 16.36 15.15
C ALA A 37 8.93 14.94 14.86
N CYS A 38 8.39 13.94 15.56
CA CYS A 38 8.77 12.55 15.41
C CYS A 38 7.52 11.71 15.18
N GLU A 39 7.53 10.88 14.14
CA GLU A 39 6.47 9.93 13.83
C GLU A 39 7.06 8.53 13.64
N GLU A 40 6.42 7.51 14.21
CA GLU A 40 6.77 6.10 14.02
C GLU A 40 5.60 5.35 13.38
N THR A 41 5.87 4.68 12.26
CA THR A 41 4.99 3.65 11.70
C THR A 41 5.59 2.29 11.97
N ARG A 42 4.96 1.55 12.88
CA ARG A 42 5.40 0.20 13.24
C ARG A 42 4.86 -0.88 12.31
N TYR A 43 3.64 -0.70 11.83
CA TYR A 43 2.96 -1.63 10.92
C TYR A 43 2.37 -0.84 9.77
N PRO A 44 3.07 -0.71 8.63
CA PRO A 44 2.51 -0.04 7.47
C PRO A 44 1.25 -0.75 7.00
N LYS A 45 0.27 0.04 6.57
CA LYS A 45 -1.00 -0.44 6.01
C LYS A 45 -0.73 -1.43 4.86
N GLY A 46 -1.37 -2.59 4.91
CA GLY A 46 -1.16 -3.72 4.01
C GLY A 46 -0.33 -4.87 4.60
N GLN A 47 0.32 -4.67 5.76
CA GLN A 47 0.88 -5.78 6.53
C GLN A 47 -0.21 -6.58 7.25
N HIS A 48 0.12 -7.79 7.70
CA HIS A 48 -0.83 -8.66 8.39
C HIS A 48 -1.38 -8.07 9.69
N GLU A 49 -0.60 -7.23 10.39
CA GLU A 49 -1.04 -6.51 11.59
C GLU A 49 -1.89 -5.27 11.28
N ALA A 50 -1.79 -4.73 10.07
CA ALA A 50 -2.51 -3.54 9.63
C ALA A 50 -3.12 -3.76 8.23
N PRO A 51 -4.04 -4.74 8.06
CA PRO A 51 -4.53 -5.10 6.74
C PRO A 51 -5.31 -3.96 6.09
N MET A 52 -5.31 -3.95 4.75
CA MET A 52 -6.25 -3.13 3.99
C MET A 52 -7.65 -3.75 4.08
N THR A 53 -8.67 -2.90 4.14
CA THR A 53 -10.06 -3.31 3.96
C THR A 53 -10.31 -3.71 2.51
N GLY A 54 -11.39 -4.46 2.25
CA GLY A 54 -11.77 -4.82 0.88
C GLY A 54 -11.92 -3.59 -0.02
N ALA A 55 -12.60 -2.54 0.46
CA ALA A 55 -12.77 -1.30 -0.28
C ALA A 55 -11.44 -0.59 -0.60
N GLU A 56 -10.48 -0.59 0.34
CA GLU A 56 -9.14 -0.02 0.09
C GLU A 56 -8.35 -0.85 -0.94
N ILE A 57 -8.51 -2.18 -0.94
CA ILE A 57 -7.88 -3.07 -1.93
C ILE A 57 -8.48 -2.81 -3.33
N GLU A 58 -9.80 -2.71 -3.43
CA GLU A 58 -10.48 -2.40 -4.68
C GLU A 58 -10.10 -1.02 -5.24
N ASP A 59 -10.05 0.02 -4.39
CA ASP A 59 -9.61 1.36 -4.80
C ASP A 59 -8.16 1.33 -5.31
N LYS A 60 -7.27 0.63 -4.58
CA LYS A 60 -5.87 0.42 -5.00
C LYS A 60 -5.80 -0.33 -6.33
N PHE A 61 -6.68 -1.29 -6.58
CA PHE A 61 -6.75 -2.00 -7.85
C PHE A 61 -7.18 -1.04 -8.98
N ARG A 62 -8.30 -0.33 -8.82
CA ARG A 62 -8.81 0.64 -9.81
C ARG A 62 -7.74 1.65 -10.23
N ARG A 63 -7.01 2.23 -9.26
CA ARG A 63 -5.94 3.20 -9.50
C ARG A 63 -4.73 2.65 -10.27
N GLN A 64 -4.40 1.37 -10.10
CA GLN A 64 -3.30 0.75 -10.84
C GLN A 64 -3.75 0.26 -12.22
N PHE A 65 -4.99 -0.23 -12.31
CA PHE A 65 -5.59 -0.73 -13.54
C PHE A 65 -5.94 0.39 -14.52
N SER A 66 -6.22 1.60 -14.02
CA SER A 66 -6.57 2.77 -14.84
C SER A 66 -5.48 3.20 -15.84
N ALA A 67 -4.24 2.74 -15.67
CA ALA A 67 -3.17 2.94 -16.64
C ALA A 67 -3.35 2.11 -17.92
N TYR A 68 -4.19 1.07 -17.86
CA TYR A 68 -4.38 0.09 -18.93
C TYR A 68 -5.81 0.09 -19.48
N ARG A 69 -6.82 0.29 -18.61
CA ARG A 69 -8.25 0.18 -18.95
C ARG A 69 -9.09 1.18 -18.16
N ASP A 70 -10.38 1.24 -18.46
CA ASP A 70 -11.34 2.11 -17.77
C ASP A 70 -11.92 1.49 -16.49
N ASP A 71 -12.73 2.28 -15.78
CA ASP A 71 -13.36 1.89 -14.52
C ASP A 71 -14.42 0.77 -14.69
N ALA A 72 -15.06 0.69 -15.87
CA ALA A 72 -16.02 -0.37 -16.17
C ALA A 72 -15.31 -1.74 -16.26
N ALA A 73 -14.18 -1.80 -16.96
CA ALA A 73 -13.33 -2.98 -16.99
C ALA A 73 -12.76 -3.32 -15.61
N ALA A 74 -12.39 -2.30 -14.82
CA ALA A 74 -11.91 -2.51 -13.44
C ALA A 74 -12.99 -3.18 -12.58
N THR A 75 -14.23 -2.68 -12.66
CA THR A 75 -15.39 -3.24 -11.94
C THR A 75 -15.67 -4.68 -12.37
N ALA A 76 -15.69 -4.96 -13.68
CA ALA A 76 -15.90 -6.31 -14.19
C ALA A 76 -14.82 -7.30 -13.71
N MET A 77 -13.56 -6.86 -13.65
CA MET A 77 -12.46 -7.68 -13.14
C MET A 77 -12.57 -7.92 -11.62
N ILE A 78 -12.91 -6.89 -10.83
CA ILE A 78 -13.13 -7.03 -9.38
C ILE A 78 -14.25 -8.04 -9.11
N ASP A 79 -15.38 -7.92 -9.82
CA ASP A 79 -16.52 -8.81 -9.67
C ASP A 79 -16.18 -10.26 -10.05
N LEU A 80 -15.41 -10.46 -11.13
CA LEU A 80 -14.99 -11.79 -11.57
C LEU A 80 -14.03 -12.46 -10.57
N ILE A 81 -13.02 -11.73 -10.09
CA ILE A 81 -12.06 -12.25 -9.11
C ILE A 81 -12.72 -12.46 -7.75
N GLY A 82 -13.70 -11.64 -7.38
CA GLY A 82 -14.47 -11.77 -6.14
C GLY A 82 -15.32 -13.04 -6.05
N ARG A 83 -15.55 -13.74 -7.17
CA ARG A 83 -16.29 -15.02 -7.26
C ARG A 83 -15.46 -16.15 -7.84
N LEU A 84 -14.13 -16.03 -7.80
CA LEU A 84 -13.19 -16.91 -8.49
C LEU A 84 -13.42 -18.41 -8.19
N GLU A 85 -13.81 -18.74 -6.96
CA GLU A 85 -14.12 -20.10 -6.51
C GLU A 85 -15.31 -20.75 -7.23
N THR A 86 -16.14 -19.95 -7.92
CA THR A 86 -17.32 -20.39 -8.68
C THR A 86 -17.16 -20.20 -10.19
N VAL A 87 -15.99 -19.75 -10.66
CA VAL A 87 -15.72 -19.58 -12.09
C VAL A 87 -15.36 -20.94 -12.69
N ASP A 88 -16.16 -21.40 -13.65
CA ASP A 88 -15.97 -22.71 -14.30
C ASP A 88 -14.71 -22.78 -15.18
N ASP A 89 -14.35 -21.67 -15.83
CA ASP A 89 -13.23 -21.60 -16.78
C ASP A 89 -12.36 -20.36 -16.54
N VAL A 90 -11.05 -20.59 -16.39
CA VAL A 90 -10.04 -19.56 -16.19
C VAL A 90 -9.90 -18.63 -17.41
N GLU A 91 -10.32 -19.06 -18.61
CA GLU A 91 -10.33 -18.20 -19.80
C GLU A 91 -11.15 -16.92 -19.59
N ALA A 92 -12.20 -16.97 -18.76
CA ALA A 92 -13.00 -15.79 -18.42
C ALA A 92 -12.15 -14.65 -17.81
N ILE A 93 -11.08 -14.98 -17.08
CA ILE A 93 -10.18 -13.98 -16.46
C ILE A 93 -9.33 -13.29 -17.50
N PHE A 94 -8.78 -14.05 -18.45
CA PHE A 94 -7.98 -13.47 -19.52
C PHE A 94 -8.83 -12.62 -20.46
N ALA A 95 -10.06 -13.06 -20.75
CA ALA A 95 -11.01 -12.29 -21.54
C ALA A 95 -11.41 -10.97 -20.86
N ALA A 96 -11.57 -10.96 -19.54
CA ALA A 96 -11.85 -9.74 -18.77
C ALA A 96 -10.65 -8.77 -18.68
N PHE A 97 -9.43 -9.28 -18.92
CA PHE A 97 -8.20 -8.46 -18.94
C PHE A 97 -7.87 -7.90 -20.34
N GLY A 98 -8.20 -8.66 -21.39
CA GLY A 98 -7.98 -8.37 -22.82
C GLY A 98 -8.86 -7.24 -23.38
#